data_AF-A0A2W7I3B5-F1
#
_entry.id   AF-A0A2W7I3B5-F1
#
_cell.length_a   1.000
_cell.length_b   1.000
_cell.length_c   1.000
_cell.angle_alpha   90.00
_cell.angle_beta   90.00
_cell.angle_gamma   90.00
#
_symmetry.space_group_name_H-M   'P 1'
#
loop_
_entity.id
_entity.type
_entity.pdbx_description
1 polymer ?
#
loop_
_entity_poly.entity_id
_entity_poly.type
_entity_poly.pdbx_seq_one_letter_code
_entity_poly.pdbx_strand_id
1 'polypeptide(L)'
;MVCKHSLRIPLMSHRDTTQHWSLESLTKAYQQGYMAGLAGHPSDILPFADSMPAAAWEAGWVDGEGQRRLSAEKLNRSPGATPGVKKRA
;
A
#
# COMPACT_ATOMS: atom_id res chain seq x y z
N MET A 1 -49.13 -33.36 -1.40
CA MET A 1 -48.14 -33.28 -0.30
C MET A 1 -46.91 -32.55 -0.85
N VAL A 2 -46.76 -31.26 -0.53
CA VAL A 2 -45.67 -30.67 0.30
C VAL A 2 -44.25 -31.07 -0.16
N CYS A 3 -43.27 -30.20 -0.40
CA CYS A 3 -43.10 -28.80 -0.06
C CYS A 3 -42.03 -28.14 -0.96
N LYS A 4 -42.31 -26.87 -1.28
CA LYS A 4 -41.40 -25.84 -1.78
C LYS A 4 -40.12 -25.81 -0.92
N HIS A 5 -38.97 -26.18 -1.50
CA HIS A 5 -37.67 -25.87 -0.90
C HIS A 5 -36.96 -24.87 -1.80
N SER A 6 -37.44 -23.63 -1.67
CA SER A 6 -36.65 -22.45 -1.94
C SER A 6 -35.29 -22.62 -1.27
N LEU A 7 -34.23 -22.77 -2.06
CA LEU A 7 -32.86 -22.53 -1.62
C LEU A 7 -32.76 -21.05 -1.30
N ARG A 8 -33.26 -20.69 -0.11
CA ARG A 8 -33.02 -19.41 0.53
C ARG A 8 -31.59 -19.53 1.06
N ILE A 9 -30.64 -19.36 0.15
CA ILE A 9 -29.32 -18.89 0.54
C ILE A 9 -29.63 -17.67 1.41
N PRO A 10 -29.23 -17.62 2.69
CA PRO A 10 -29.17 -16.34 3.36
C PRO A 10 -28.11 -15.60 2.55
N LEU A 11 -28.55 -14.81 1.56
CA LEU A 11 -27.80 -13.70 1.03
C LEU A 11 -27.34 -13.02 2.30
N MET A 12 -26.06 -13.23 2.66
CA MET A 12 -25.44 -12.60 3.79
C MET A 12 -25.87 -11.17 3.62
N SER A 13 -26.77 -10.74 4.51
CA SER A 13 -27.16 -9.35 4.62
C SER A 13 -25.84 -8.72 5.00
N HIS A 14 -25.11 -8.30 3.96
CA HIS A 14 -23.83 -7.64 4.04
C HIS A 14 -24.18 -6.48 4.89
N ARG A 15 -23.87 -6.65 6.18
CA ARG A 15 -24.37 -5.81 7.24
C ARG A 15 -24.15 -4.41 6.73
N ASP A 16 -25.20 -3.63 6.88
CA ASP A 16 -25.25 -2.17 6.82
C ASP A 16 -24.24 -1.51 7.80
N THR A 17 -23.08 -2.11 8.02
CA THR A 17 -21.84 -1.46 8.41
C THR A 17 -21.31 -0.71 7.21
N THR A 18 -22.08 0.26 6.76
CA THR A 18 -21.65 1.26 5.79
C THR A 18 -20.68 2.19 6.52
N GLN A 19 -19.50 1.67 6.86
CA GLN A 19 -18.35 2.48 7.24
C GLN A 19 -17.98 3.25 5.97
N HIS A 20 -18.56 4.43 5.81
CA HIS A 20 -18.27 5.32 4.68
C HIS A 20 -16.87 5.89 4.87
N TRP A 21 -15.87 5.21 4.32
CA TRP A 21 -14.53 5.79 4.21
C TRP A 21 -14.57 6.88 3.16
N SER A 22 -14.29 8.12 3.57
CA SER A 22 -14.09 9.19 2.60
C SER A 22 -12.81 8.93 1.82
N LEU A 23 -12.77 9.35 0.56
CA LEU A 23 -11.56 9.34 -0.25
C LEU A 23 -10.39 9.99 0.50
N GLU A 24 -10.67 11.10 1.20
CA GLU A 24 -9.68 11.82 1.99
C GLU A 24 -9.10 11.00 3.15
N SER A 25 -9.90 10.14 3.78
CA SER A 25 -9.43 9.22 4.83
C SER A 25 -8.53 8.13 4.26
N LEU A 26 -8.86 7.60 3.08
CA LEU A 26 -8.02 6.62 2.38
C LEU A 26 -6.70 7.25 1.88
N THR A 27 -6.76 8.46 1.33
CA THR A 27 -5.58 9.22 0.90
C THR A 27 -4.65 9.50 2.07
N LYS A 28 -5.19 9.90 3.23
CA LYS A 28 -4.38 10.10 4.44
C LYS A 28 -3.73 8.80 4.90
N ALA A 29 -4.48 7.71 4.94
CA ALA A 29 -3.95 6.40 5.31
C ALA A 29 -2.80 5.99 4.39
N TYR A 30 -2.98 6.12 3.07
CA TYR A 30 -1.93 5.88 2.09
C TYR A 30 -0.68 6.75 2.31
N GLN A 31 -0.86 8.07 2.48
CA GLN A 31 0.26 8.99 2.71
C GLN A 31 1.04 8.65 4.00
N GLN A 32 0.31 8.32 5.07
CA GLN A 32 0.92 7.89 6.33
C GLN A 32 1.72 6.59 6.16
N GLY A 33 1.16 5.62 5.44
CA GLY A 33 1.86 4.38 5.09
C GLY A 33 3.12 4.65 4.30
N TYR A 34 3.04 5.46 3.25
CA TYR A 34 4.17 5.85 2.42
C TYR A 34 5.29 6.51 3.22
N MET A 35 4.97 7.39 4.16
CA MET A 35 5.98 8.00 5.04
C MET A 35 6.61 6.98 6.00
N ALA A 36 5.81 6.08 6.58
CA ALA A 36 6.31 5.00 7.44
C ALA A 36 7.25 4.06 6.65
N GLY A 37 6.88 3.74 5.41
CA GLY A 37 7.70 3.03 4.45
C GLY A 37 8.99 3.77 4.16
N LEU A 38 8.98 5.06 3.83
CA LEU A 38 10.23 5.80 3.60
C LEU A 38 11.15 5.81 4.84
N ALA A 39 10.59 5.91 6.03
CA ALA A 39 11.33 5.95 7.29
C ALA A 39 11.90 4.59 7.74
N GLY A 40 11.47 3.47 7.16
CA GLY A 40 11.92 2.14 7.57
C GLY A 40 11.21 1.60 8.81
N HIS A 41 10.03 2.12 9.13
CA HIS A 41 9.22 1.58 10.21
C HIS A 41 8.60 0.23 9.83
N PRO A 42 8.48 -0.72 10.77
CA PRO A 42 7.82 -2.00 10.51
C PRO A 42 6.32 -1.83 10.25
N SER A 43 5.76 -2.66 9.37
CA SER A 43 4.32 -2.66 9.03
C SER A 43 3.41 -3.17 10.17
N ASP A 44 3.98 -3.82 11.18
CA ASP A 44 3.23 -4.43 12.31
C ASP A 44 2.50 -3.42 13.21
N ILE A 45 2.84 -2.13 13.14
CA ILE A 45 2.16 -1.07 13.88
C ILE A 45 1.02 -0.52 13.03
N LEU A 46 0.06 -1.38 12.70
CA LEU A 46 -1.16 -0.98 12.00
C LEU A 46 -2.15 -0.41 13.03
N PRO A 47 -2.46 0.91 13.00
CA PRO A 47 -3.54 1.46 13.83
C PRO A 47 -4.93 1.01 13.37
N PHE A 48 -5.00 0.28 12.25
CA PHE A 48 -6.23 -0.21 11.62
C PHE A 48 -6.21 -1.74 11.62
N ALA A 49 -7.13 -2.38 12.36
CA ALA A 49 -7.13 -3.83 12.53
C ALA A 49 -7.50 -4.59 11.23
N ASP A 50 -8.65 -4.26 10.61
CA ASP A 50 -9.14 -4.88 9.38
C ASP A 50 -10.15 -3.94 8.72
N SER A 51 -9.67 -3.00 7.89
CA SER A 51 -10.53 -1.99 7.25
C SER A 51 -9.91 -1.46 5.95
N MET A 52 -10.71 -0.84 5.07
CA MET A 52 -10.17 -0.24 3.82
C MET A 52 -9.03 0.78 4.04
N PRO A 53 -9.03 1.61 5.11
CA PRO A 53 -7.86 2.43 5.47
C PRO A 53 -6.60 1.62 5.79
N ALA A 54 -6.73 0.43 6.39
CA ALA A 54 -5.59 -0.45 6.64
C ALA A 54 -4.94 -0.87 5.31
N ALA A 55 -5.76 -1.30 4.34
CA ALA A 55 -5.29 -1.67 3.02
C ALA A 55 -4.65 -0.49 2.27
N ALA A 56 -5.23 0.72 2.38
CA ALA A 56 -4.64 1.91 1.78
C ALA A 56 -3.30 2.28 2.42
N TRP A 57 -3.20 2.19 3.75
CA TRP A 57 -1.95 2.41 4.48
C TRP A 57 -0.88 1.40 4.09
N GLU A 58 -1.23 0.12 4.01
CA GLU A 58 -0.28 -0.94 3.65
C GLU A 58 0.24 -0.78 2.22
N ALA A 59 -0.64 -0.43 1.27
CA ALA A 59 -0.24 -0.09 -0.10
C ALA A 59 0.78 1.06 -0.12
N GLY A 60 0.50 2.14 0.63
CA GLY A 60 1.44 3.26 0.76
C GLY A 60 2.78 2.82 1.36
N TRP A 61 2.76 2.00 2.41
CA TRP A 61 3.97 1.50 3.07
C TRP A 61 4.86 0.68 2.14
N VAL A 62 4.28 -0.24 1.36
CA VAL A 62 4.99 -1.04 0.36
C VAL A 62 5.66 -0.15 -0.68
N ASP A 63 4.96 0.87 -1.17
CA ASP A 63 5.52 1.81 -2.15
C ASP A 63 6.67 2.65 -1.54
N GLY A 64 6.53 3.10 -0.30
CA GLY A 64 7.57 3.84 0.41
C GLY A 64 8.83 3.01 0.70
N GLU A 65 8.65 1.75 1.12
CA GLU A 65 9.75 0.78 1.30
C GLU A 65 10.47 0.53 -0.03
N GLY A 66 9.73 0.29 -1.11
CA GLY A 66 10.29 0.15 -2.45
C GLY A 66 11.12 1.37 -2.86
N GLN A 67 10.59 2.57 -2.64
CA GLN A 67 11.27 3.82 -2.96
C GLN A 67 12.57 4.00 -2.16
N ARG A 68 12.57 3.64 -0.87
CA ARG A 68 13.76 3.68 -0.01
C ARG A 68 14.85 2.70 -0.46
N ARG A 69 14.46 1.49 -0.86
CA ARG A 69 15.39 0.48 -1.39
C ARG A 69 16.00 0.92 -2.72
N LEU A 70 15.17 1.48 -3.61
CA LEU A 70 15.63 2.02 -4.89
C LEU A 70 16.58 3.19 -4.70
N SER A 71 16.33 4.09 -3.75
CA SER A 71 17.24 5.20 -3.47
C SER A 71 18.57 4.71 -2.87
N ALA A 72 18.54 3.72 -1.97
CA ALA A 72 19.73 3.06 -1.46
C ALA A 72 20.54 2.39 -2.58
N GLU A 73 19.88 1.72 -3.53
CA GLU A 73 20.56 1.13 -4.69
C GLU A 73 21.16 2.19 -5.62
N LYS A 74 20.45 3.29 -5.88
CA LYS A 74 20.98 4.40 -6.68
C LYS A 74 22.21 5.04 -6.04
N LEU A 75 22.27 5.12 -4.71
CA LEU A 75 23.45 5.60 -3.99
C LEU A 75 24.63 4.61 -4.10
N ASN A 76 24.36 3.31 -4.03
CA ASN A 76 25.38 2.27 -4.18
C ASN A 76 25.89 2.16 -5.62
N ARG A 77 25.03 2.45 -6.62
CA ARG A 77 25.45 2.68 -8.00
C ARG A 77 26.02 4.08 -8.16
N SER A 78 27.22 4.30 -7.63
CA SER A 78 27.99 5.51 -7.96
C SER A 78 28.17 5.62 -9.49
N PRO A 79 27.87 6.77 -10.13
CA PRO A 79 28.20 7.03 -11.53
C PRO A 79 29.70 7.35 -11.63
N GLY A 80 30.55 6.35 -11.37
CA GLY A 80 32.00 6.43 -11.50
C GLY A 80 32.53 6.05 -12.88
N ALA A 81 31.67 5.88 -13.89
CA ALA A 81 32.10 5.61 -15.26
C ALA A 81 31.98 6.90 -16.09
N THR A 82 33.00 7.75 -16.01
CA THR A 82 33.26 8.74 -17.06
C THR A 82 33.60 7.96 -18.35
N PRO A 83 32.86 8.09 -19.46
CA PRO A 83 33.42 7.73 -20.74
C PRO A 83 34.46 8.80 -21.05
N GLY A 84 35.73 8.46 -20.87
CA GLY A 84 36.85 9.34 -21.19
C GLY A 84 36.73 9.83 -22.63
N VAL A 85 36.32 11.09 -22.79
CA VAL A 85 36.43 11.82 -24.06
C VAL A 85 37.92 12.03 -24.30
N LYS A 86 38.51 11.11 -25.06
CA LYS A 86 39.89 11.23 -25.55
C LYS A 86 39.87 12.38 -26.54
N LYS A 87 40.33 13.56 -26.11
CA LYS A 87 40.63 14.68 -27.00
C LYS A 87 41.69 14.18 -27.98
N ARG A 88 41.30 13.99 -29.24
CA ARG A 88 42.25 13.77 -30.32
C ARG A 88 42.86 15.13 -30.65
N ALA A 89 44.19 15.16 -30.62
CA ALA A 89 45.04 16.29 -30.99
C ALA A 89 44.88 16.65 -32.47
#